data_AF-A0A952BHP3-F1
#
_entry.id   AF-A0A952BHP3-F1
#
_cell.length_a   1.000
_cell.length_b   1.000
_cell.length_c   1.000
_cell.angle_alpha   90.00
_cell.angle_beta   90.00
_cell.angle_gamma   90.00
#
_symmetry.space_group_name_H-M   'P 1'
#
loop_
_entity.id
_entity.type
_entity.pdbx_description
1 polymer ?
#
loop_
_entity_poly.entity_id
_entity_poly.type
_entity_poly.pdbx_seq_one_letter_code
_entity_poly.pdbx_strand_id
1 'polypeptide(L)'
;MFRKDTLSPTECIGKKFFRRRDLTSEKRLHLAFMAMQGVWGAVSELARDFMISRRFVYMLRDDLQEITEKVFGERSSFERGKEWIRKKALALALCLRLEGR
;
A
#
# COMPACT_ATOMS: atom_id res chain seq x y z
N MET A 1 -1.14 -9.06 -24.42
CA MET A 1 0.24 -9.05 -24.97
C MET A 1 0.85 -7.68 -24.68
N PHE A 2 1.65 -7.55 -23.62
CA PHE A 2 2.33 -6.29 -23.29
C PHE A 2 3.63 -6.21 -24.10
N ARG A 3 3.78 -5.16 -24.90
CA ARG A 3 5.00 -4.89 -25.67
C ARG A 3 6.17 -4.69 -24.70
N LYS A 4 7.27 -5.38 -24.96
CA LYS A 4 8.55 -5.16 -24.28
C LYS A 4 9.13 -3.85 -24.79
N ASP A 5 8.80 -2.75 -24.12
CA ASP A 5 9.50 -1.48 -24.31
C ASP A 5 10.85 -1.57 -23.56
N THR A 6 11.77 -2.36 -24.08
CA THR A 6 13.16 -2.34 -23.62
C THR A 6 13.79 -1.03 -24.09
N LEU A 7 14.00 -0.11 -23.13
CA LEU A 7 14.73 1.14 -23.34
C LEU A 7 16.09 0.84 -23.99
N SER A 8 16.45 1.60 -25.01
CA SER A 8 17.71 1.42 -25.72
C SER A 8 18.89 1.79 -24.79
N PRO A 9 20.02 1.05 -24.83
CA PRO A 9 21.16 1.28 -23.94
C PRO A 9 21.74 2.70 -24.01
N THR A 10 21.56 3.38 -25.14
CA THR A 10 22.03 4.74 -25.42
C THR A 10 21.24 5.83 -24.71
N GLU A 11 19.96 5.59 -24.39
CA GLU A 11 19.18 6.55 -23.58
C GLU A 11 19.62 6.57 -22.12
N CYS A 12 20.37 5.55 -21.67
CA CYS A 12 20.69 5.28 -20.27
C CYS A 12 21.94 5.99 -19.72
N ILE A 13 22.73 6.65 -20.56
CA ILE A 13 24.03 7.21 -20.18
C ILE A 13 23.84 8.49 -19.34
N GLY A 14 24.35 8.49 -18.11
CA GLY A 14 24.40 9.66 -17.23
C GLY A 14 23.18 9.92 -16.34
N LYS A 15 22.09 9.15 -16.47
CA LYS A 15 20.91 9.28 -15.59
C LYS A 15 20.81 8.06 -14.67
N LYS A 16 21.12 8.27 -13.39
CA LYS A 16 21.07 7.24 -12.33
C LYS A 16 19.64 6.74 -12.06
N PHE A 17 18.61 7.51 -12.45
CA PHE A 17 17.20 7.16 -12.29
C PHE A 17 16.39 7.53 -13.53
N PHE A 18 15.88 6.52 -14.24
CA PHE A 18 14.91 6.72 -15.32
C PHE A 18 13.51 6.72 -14.75
N ARG A 19 12.79 7.84 -14.95
CA ARG A 19 11.35 7.89 -14.69
C ARG A 19 10.65 7.04 -15.75
N ARG A 20 10.08 5.93 -15.31
CA ARG A 20 9.20 5.06 -16.10
C ARG A 20 8.02 5.85 -16.66
N ARG A 21 8.00 6.06 -17.98
CA ARG A 21 6.93 6.80 -18.69
C ARG A 21 5.63 6.01 -18.75
N ASP A 22 5.74 4.69 -18.69
CA ASP A 22 4.62 3.76 -18.67
C ASP A 22 3.82 3.83 -17.34
N LEU A 23 4.44 4.31 -16.25
CA LEU A 23 3.83 4.48 -14.93
C LEU A 23 3.24 5.89 -14.76
N THR A 24 2.18 6.17 -15.51
CA THR A 24 1.40 7.42 -15.43
C THR A 24 0.75 7.60 -14.05
N SER A 25 0.39 8.84 -13.71
CA SER A 25 -0.29 9.15 -12.45
C SER A 25 -1.58 8.35 -12.26
N GLU A 26 -2.35 8.16 -13.34
CA GLU A 26 -3.56 7.35 -13.36
C GLU A 26 -3.29 5.88 -12.99
N LYS A 27 -2.26 5.27 -13.58
CA LYS A 27 -1.88 3.89 -13.23
C LYS A 27 -1.38 3.76 -11.79
N ARG A 28 -0.67 4.78 -11.28
CA ARG A 28 -0.25 4.80 -9.87
C ARG A 28 -1.43 4.88 -8.92
N LEU A 29 -2.44 5.69 -9.26
CA LEU A 29 -3.68 5.78 -8.49
C LEU A 29 -4.43 4.44 -8.53
N HIS A 30 -4.53 3.81 -9.70
CA HIS A 30 -5.14 2.49 -9.84
C HIS A 30 -4.42 1.42 -8.98
N LEU A 31 -3.09 1.39 -9.04
CA LEU A 31 -2.26 0.51 -8.21
C LEU A 31 -2.51 0.73 -6.71
N ALA A 32 -2.55 1.99 -6.28
CA ALA A 32 -2.80 2.34 -4.89
C ALA A 32 -4.19 1.86 -4.43
N PHE A 33 -5.22 2.11 -5.25
CA PHE A 33 -6.59 1.71 -4.96
C PHE A 33 -6.76 0.19 -4.89
N MET A 34 -6.21 -0.53 -5.87
CA MET A 34 -6.24 -2.00 -5.90
C MET A 34 -5.47 -2.60 -4.72
N ALA A 35 -4.35 -1.98 -4.30
CA ALA A 35 -3.60 -2.39 -3.12
C ALA A 35 -4.33 -2.08 -1.80
N MET A 36 -5.19 -1.04 -1.76
CA MET A 36 -6.07 -0.75 -0.61
C MET A 36 -7.20 -1.75 -0.49
N GLN A 37 -7.86 -2.11 -1.60
CA GLN A 37 -9.01 -3.03 -1.61
C GLN A 37 -8.61 -4.51 -1.65
N GLY A 38 -7.38 -4.80 -2.04
CA GLY A 38 -6.92 -6.15 -2.32
C GLY A 38 -6.83 -7.06 -1.09
N VAL A 39 -7.18 -8.33 -1.28
CA VAL A 39 -6.96 -9.40 -0.31
C VAL A 39 -5.47 -9.78 -0.29
N TRP A 40 -5.06 -10.56 0.71
CA TRP A 40 -3.70 -11.11 0.82
C TRP A 40 -3.20 -11.67 -0.52
N GLY A 41 -2.06 -11.19 -1.00
CA GLY A 41 -1.47 -11.59 -2.29
C GLY A 41 -1.56 -10.53 -3.39
N ALA A 42 -2.56 -9.64 -3.38
CA ALA A 42 -2.79 -8.65 -4.43
C ALA A 42 -1.58 -7.75 -4.71
N VAL A 43 -0.85 -7.32 -3.67
CA VAL A 43 0.36 -6.50 -3.82
C VAL A 43 1.48 -7.23 -4.57
N SER A 44 1.61 -8.54 -4.37
CA SER A 44 2.63 -9.35 -5.04
C SER A 44 2.29 -9.56 -6.52
N GLU A 45 1.01 -9.74 -6.83
CA GLU A 45 0.52 -9.84 -8.20
C GLU A 45 0.69 -8.52 -8.95
N LEU A 46 0.24 -7.41 -8.37
CA LEU A 46 0.41 -6.06 -8.95
C LEU A 46 1.89 -5.72 -9.17
N ALA A 47 2.75 -6.08 -8.22
CA ALA A 47 4.19 -5.87 -8.35
C ALA A 47 4.78 -6.64 -9.54
N ARG A 48 4.36 -7.89 -9.73
CA ARG A 48 4.79 -8.73 -10.84
C ARG A 48 4.27 -8.19 -12.18
N ASP A 49 2.98 -7.87 -12.26
CA ASP A 49 2.31 -7.50 -13.50
C ASP A 49 2.80 -6.15 -14.04
N PHE A 50 3.09 -5.20 -13.14
CA PHE A 50 3.64 -3.89 -13.51
C PHE A 50 5.18 -3.85 -13.46
N MET A 51 5.85 -4.96 -13.15
CA MET A 51 7.31 -5.06 -13.00
C MET A 51 7.88 -3.97 -12.06
N ILE A 52 7.23 -3.77 -10.91
CA ILE A 52 7.60 -2.78 -9.89
C ILE A 52 7.91 -3.49 -8.57
N SER A 53 8.62 -2.82 -7.66
CA SER A 53 8.88 -3.39 -6.35
C SER A 53 7.61 -3.40 -5.50
N ARG A 54 7.42 -4.44 -4.68
CA ARG A 54 6.33 -4.49 -3.69
C ARG A 54 6.34 -3.26 -2.77
N ARG A 55 7.54 -2.80 -2.39
CA ARG A 55 7.73 -1.59 -1.59
C ARG A 55 7.10 -0.37 -2.24
N PHE A 56 7.24 -0.21 -3.55
CA PHE A 56 6.65 0.91 -4.27
C PHE A 56 5.12 0.86 -4.25
N VAL A 57 4.52 -0.33 -4.38
CA VAL A 57 3.06 -0.50 -4.26
C VAL A 57 2.58 -0.15 -2.84
N TYR A 58 3.31 -0.57 -1.80
CA TYR A 58 2.99 -0.17 -0.42
C TYR A 58 3.07 1.34 -0.22
N MET A 59 4.11 2.01 -0.73
CA MET A 59 4.20 3.47 -0.63
C MET A 59 3.01 4.15 -1.28
N LEU A 60 2.61 3.74 -2.50
CA LEU A 60 1.46 4.31 -3.19
C LEU A 60 0.15 4.12 -2.40
N ARG A 61 -0.03 2.94 -1.80
CA ARG A 61 -1.18 2.63 -0.96
C ARG A 61 -1.23 3.53 0.27
N ASP A 62 -0.10 3.66 0.95
CA ASP A 62 0.02 4.45 2.19
C ASP A 62 -0.18 5.94 1.89
N ASP A 63 0.40 6.46 0.80
CA ASP A 63 0.19 7.83 0.32
C ASP A 63 -1.30 8.10 0.03
N LEU A 64 -1.98 7.17 -0.66
CA LEU A 64 -3.40 7.30 -0.95
C LEU A 64 -4.23 7.27 0.33
N GLN A 65 -3.91 6.38 1.27
CA GLN A 65 -4.59 6.30 2.56
C GLN A 65 -4.44 7.61 3.34
N GLU A 66 -3.22 8.15 3.44
CA GLU A 66 -2.96 9.41 4.12
C GLU A 66 -3.73 10.59 3.50
N ILE A 67 -3.75 10.67 2.16
CA ILE A 67 -4.52 11.70 1.46
C ILE A 67 -6.02 11.55 1.73
N THR A 68 -6.52 10.31 1.68
CA THR A 68 -7.94 10.03 1.91
C THR A 68 -8.33 10.37 3.36
N GLU A 69 -7.48 10.05 4.33
CA GLU A 69 -7.67 10.43 5.73
C GLU A 69 -7.61 11.95 5.94
N LYS A 70 -6.72 12.67 5.25
CA LYS A 70 -6.65 14.14 5.35
C LYS A 70 -7.83 14.85 4.71
N VAL A 71 -8.32 14.35 3.58
CA VAL A 71 -9.37 15.01 2.78
C VAL A 71 -10.76 14.63 3.27
N PHE A 72 -10.99 13.35 3.57
CA PHE A 72 -12.30 12.80 3.93
C PHE A 72 -12.40 12.38 5.40
N GLY A 73 -11.28 12.28 6.11
CA GLY A 73 -11.30 12.03 7.54
C GLY A 73 -11.73 13.30 8.27
N GLU A 74 -13.04 13.42 8.53
CA GLU A 74 -13.50 14.14 9.72
C GLU A 74 -12.66 13.65 10.90
N ARG A 75 -11.90 14.55 11.54
CA ARG A 75 -11.03 14.32 12.72
C ARG A 75 -11.45 13.08 13.51
N SER A 76 -10.91 11.92 13.14
CA SER A 76 -11.65 10.69 13.42
C SER A 76 -11.38 10.21 14.84
N SER A 77 -12.46 10.00 15.55
CA SER A 77 -12.65 9.12 16.70
C SER A 77 -12.11 7.68 16.52
N PHE A 78 -11.44 7.38 15.41
CA PHE A 78 -10.91 6.07 15.01
C PHE A 78 -9.68 5.64 15.84
N GLU A 79 -8.82 6.58 16.23
CA GLU A 79 -7.73 6.35 17.19
C GLU A 79 -8.27 5.86 18.55
N ARG A 80 -9.36 6.47 19.03
CA ARG A 80 -10.05 6.03 20.27
C ARG A 80 -10.68 4.64 20.13
N GLY A 81 -11.22 4.31 18.97
CA GLY A 81 -11.79 2.99 18.69
C GLY A 81 -10.75 1.88 18.69
N LYS A 82 -9.58 2.11 18.07
CA LYS A 82 -8.47 1.14 18.03
C LYS A 82 -7.94 0.81 19.43
N GLU A 83 -7.76 1.81 20.27
CA GLU A 83 -7.30 1.63 21.65
C GLU A 83 -8.28 0.80 22.48
N TRP A 84 -9.59 1.05 22.31
CA TRP A 84 -10.65 0.30 22.99
C TRP A 84 -10.73 -1.16 22.53
N ILE A 85 -10.62 -1.41 21.22
CA ILE A 85 -10.60 -2.77 20.66
C ILE A 85 -9.37 -3.53 21.14
N ARG A 86 -8.19 -2.89 21.15
CA ARG A 86 -6.93 -3.49 21.62
C ARG A 86 -7.01 -3.86 23.11
N LYS A 87 -7.56 -2.97 23.95
CA LYS A 87 -7.80 -3.25 25.38
C LYS A 87 -8.75 -4.41 25.60
N LYS A 88 -9.86 -4.48 24.85
CA LYS A 88 -10.79 -5.62 24.92
C LYS A 88 -10.16 -6.93 24.46
N ALA A 89 -9.40 -6.91 23.37
CA ALA A 89 -8.70 -8.09 22.86
C ALA A 89 -7.65 -8.60 23.85
N LEU A 90 -6.89 -7.70 24.49
CA LEU A 90 -5.96 -8.03 25.56
C LEU A 90 -6.67 -8.62 26.79
N ALA A 91 -7.75 -7.99 27.25
CA ALA A 91 -8.54 -8.50 28.37
C ALA A 91 -9.10 -9.90 28.08
N LEU A 92 -9.66 -10.11 26.89
CA LEU A 92 -10.13 -11.43 26.44
C LEU A 92 -9.01 -12.47 26.39
N ALA A 93 -7.84 -12.10 25.85
CA ALA A 93 -6.69 -13.01 25.77
C ALA A 93 -6.16 -13.40 27.17
N LEU A 94 -6.20 -12.48 28.14
CA LEU A 94 -5.84 -12.76 29.54
C LEU A 94 -6.88 -13.63 30.24
N CYS A 95 -8.18 -13.34 30.03
CA CYS A 95 -9.28 -14.17 30.55
C CYS A 95 -9.21 -15.61 30.01
N LEU A 96 -8.89 -15.77 28.72
CA LEU A 96 -8.76 -17.08 28.07
C LEU A 96 -7.50 -17.84 28.52
N ARG A 97 -6.45 -17.14 28.96
CA ARG A 97 -5.23 -17.76 29.50
C ARG A 97 -5.35 -18.24 30.95
N LEU A 98 -6.47 -18.02 31.63
CA LEU A 98 -6.63 -18.27 33.07
C LEU A 98 -5.57 -17.56 33.95
N GLU A 99 -4.92 -16.51 33.44
CA GLU A 99 -3.96 -15.69 34.19
C GLU A 99 -4.66 -14.62 35.06
N GLY A 100 -5.98 -14.70 35.19
CA GLY A 100 -6.78 -13.79 35.99
C GLY A 100 -6.72 -14.10 37.49
N ARG A 101 -5.80 -13.44 38.19
CA ARG A 101 -6.02 -12.90 39.55
C ARG A 101 -5.41 -11.52 39.68
#